data_AF-A0A0F9EGP3-F1
#
_entry.id   AF-A0A0F9EGP3-F1
#
_cell.length_a   1.000
_cell.length_b   1.000
_cell.length_c   1.000
_cell.angle_alpha   90.00
_cell.angle_beta   90.00
_cell.angle_gamma   90.00
#
_symmetry.space_group_name_H-M   'P 1'
#
loop_
_entity.id
_entity.type
_entity.pdbx_description
1 polymer ?
#
loop_
_entity_poly.entity_id
_entity_poly.type
_entity_poly.pdbx_seq_one_letter_code
_entity_poly.pdbx_strand_id
1 'polypeptide(L)'
;MIEAVVYVARKLHWTLKEIGELTPKQFNEILEELQFQEAQERYRQDHNTASILAAIANTVPSKSHKSYKARDFIGKEPQREKERPLEELAEEKGIKLPKGG
;
A
#
# COMPACT_ATOMS: atom_id res chain seq x y z
N MET A 1 7.22 -2.48 17.36
CA MET A 1 5.91 -3.04 17.76
C MET A 1 4.90 -1.96 18.13
N ILE A 2 5.19 -1.03 19.05
CA ILE A 2 4.23 0.01 19.46
C ILE A 2 3.73 0.87 18.29
N GLU A 3 4.63 1.29 17.40
CA GLU A 3 4.27 2.09 16.22
C GLU A 3 3.32 1.36 15.26
N ALA A 4 3.54 0.06 15.02
CA ALA A 4 2.67 -0.74 14.17
C ALA A 4 1.26 -0.89 14.77
N VAL A 5 1.16 -1.06 16.10
CA VAL A 5 -0.14 -1.14 16.79
C VAL A 5 -0.88 0.18 16.67
N VAL A 6 -0.20 1.32 16.88
CA VAL A 6 -0.81 2.65 16.70
C VAL A 6 -1.21 2.89 15.25
N TYR A 7 -0.42 2.42 14.29
CA TYR A 7 -0.72 2.53 12.86
C TYR A 7 -2.01 1.80 12.50
N VAL A 8 -2.14 0.52 12.89
CA VAL A 8 -3.36 -0.28 12.66
C VAL A 8 -4.57 0.36 13.33
N ALA A 9 -4.43 0.79 14.59
CA ALA A 9 -5.51 1.47 15.33
C ALA A 9 -6.02 2.71 14.61
N ARG A 10 -5.13 3.51 14.01
CA ARG A 10 -5.51 4.73 13.28
C ARG A 10 -6.14 4.44 11.92
N LYS A 11 -5.60 3.47 11.18
CA LYS A 11 -6.05 3.18 9.81
C LYS A 11 -7.38 2.43 9.78
N LEU A 12 -7.59 1.52 10.73
CA LEU A 12 -8.79 0.69 10.80
C LEU A 12 -9.79 1.14 11.86
N HIS A 13 -9.48 2.20 12.60
CA HIS A 13 -10.28 2.69 13.73
C HIS A 13 -10.46 1.66 14.87
N TRP A 14 -9.54 0.71 14.99
CA TRP A 14 -9.58 -0.32 16.03
C TRP A 14 -9.01 0.17 17.36
N THR A 15 -9.61 -0.32 18.43
CA THR A 15 -9.12 -0.15 19.79
C THR A 15 -7.90 -1.04 20.04
N LEU A 16 -7.07 -0.66 21.03
CA LEU A 16 -5.94 -1.48 21.47
C LEU A 16 -6.38 -2.86 21.96
N LYS A 17 -7.62 -2.98 22.47
CA LYS A 17 -8.18 -4.24 22.93
C LYS A 17 -8.44 -5.18 21.75
N GLU A 18 -9.07 -4.68 20.68
CA GLU A 18 -9.34 -5.46 19.47
C GLU A 18 -8.05 -5.89 18.77
N ILE A 19 -7.03 -5.02 18.75
CA ILE A 19 -5.70 -5.41 18.22
C ILE A 19 -5.04 -6.46 19.11
N GLY A 20 -5.24 -6.39 20.43
CA GLY A 20 -4.73 -7.36 21.39
C GLY A 20 -5.38 -8.75 21.29
N GLU A 21 -6.54 -8.87 20.63
CA GLU A 21 -7.20 -10.15 20.37
C GLU A 21 -6.56 -10.91 19.18
N LEU A 22 -5.72 -10.24 18.38
CA LEU A 22 -5.02 -10.85 17.26
C LEU A 22 -3.81 -11.65 17.72
N THR A 23 -3.60 -12.80 17.08
CA THR A 23 -2.30 -13.47 17.17
C THR A 23 -1.22 -12.63 16.46
N PRO A 24 0.07 -12.77 16.83
CA PRO A 24 1.16 -12.08 16.13
C PRO A 24 1.17 -12.31 14.62
N LYS A 25 0.75 -13.51 14.17
CA LYS A 25 0.62 -13.84 12.76
C LYS A 25 -0.50 -13.04 12.08
N GLN A 26 -1.69 -13.03 12.67
CA GLN A 26 -2.83 -12.27 12.13
C GLN A 26 -2.54 -10.76 12.10
N PHE A 27 -1.88 -10.24 13.13
CA PHE A 27 -1.45 -8.85 13.17
C PHE A 27 -0.48 -8.53 12.02
N ASN A 28 0.50 -9.40 11.76
CA ASN A 28 1.43 -9.20 10.65
C ASN A 28 0.72 -9.28 9.29
N GLU A 29 -0.22 -10.20 9.10
CA GLU A 29 -1.00 -10.32 7.86
C GLU A 29 -1.84 -9.05 7.59
N ILE A 30 -2.46 -8.45 8.62
CA ILE A 30 -3.18 -7.17 8.49
C ILE A 30 -2.21 -6.03 8.17
N LEU A 31 -1.06 -5.99 8.84
CA LEU A 31 -0.07 -4.94 8.65
C LEU A 31 0.48 -4.96 7.21
N GLU A 32 0.80 -6.13 6.69
CA GLU A 32 1.25 -6.32 5.30
C GLU A 32 0.20 -5.86 4.30
N GLU A 33 -1.08 -6.20 4.54
CA GLU A 33 -2.18 -5.78 3.67
C GLU A 33 -2.35 -4.25 3.67
N LEU A 34 -2.34 -3.61 4.85
CA LEU A 34 -2.42 -2.15 4.96
C LEU A 34 -1.24 -1.45 4.27
N GLN A 35 -0.03 -1.97 4.42
CA GLN A 35 1.15 -1.43 3.77
C GLN A 35 1.08 -1.58 2.25
N PHE A 36 0.58 -2.71 1.76
CA PHE A 36 0.38 -2.93 0.33
C PHE A 36 -0.63 -1.96 -0.26
N GLN A 37 -1.79 -1.79 0.38
CA GLN A 37 -2.82 -0.85 -0.06
C GLN A 37 -2.30 0.59 -0.08
N GLU A 38 -1.57 1.00 0.95
CA GLU A 38 -0.96 2.34 1.00
C GLU A 38 0.11 2.52 -0.08
N ALA A 39 0.93 1.51 -0.35
CA ALA A 39 1.92 1.55 -1.42
C ALA A 39 1.26 1.66 -2.80
N GLN A 40 0.16 0.95 -3.05
CA GLN A 40 -0.62 1.07 -4.28
C GLN A 40 -1.24 2.44 -4.43
N GLU A 41 -1.88 2.95 -3.38
CA GLU A 41 -2.52 4.27 -3.40
C GLU A 41 -1.49 5.38 -3.67
N ARG A 42 -0.35 5.32 -2.97
CA ARG A 42 0.75 6.25 -3.20
C ARG A 42 1.27 6.19 -4.63
N TYR A 43 1.46 4.97 -5.17
CA TYR A 43 1.87 4.80 -6.56
C TYR A 43 0.86 5.45 -7.51
N ARG A 44 -0.45 5.24 -7.31
CA ARG A 44 -1.51 5.86 -8.13
C ARG A 44 -1.50 7.38 -8.05
N GLN A 45 -1.36 7.95 -6.86
CA GLN A 45 -1.28 9.40 -6.65
C GLN A 45 -0.07 10.01 -7.37
N ASP A 46 1.08 9.37 -7.26
CA ASP A 46 2.33 9.87 -7.85
C ASP A 46 2.44 9.57 -9.36
N HIS A 47 1.69 8.59 -9.88
CA HIS A 47 1.77 8.14 -11.28
C HIS A 47 1.47 9.23 -12.30
N ASN A 48 0.46 10.07 -12.04
CA ASN A 48 0.08 11.14 -12.97
C ASN A 48 1.21 12.18 -13.10
N THR A 49 1.72 12.65 -11.96
CA THR A 49 2.84 13.59 -11.92
C THR A 49 4.09 12.99 -12.59
N ALA A 50 4.40 11.73 -12.28
CA ALA A 50 5.53 11.02 -12.88
C ALA A 50 5.38 10.82 -14.39
N SER A 51 4.15 10.61 -14.88
CA SER A 51 3.87 10.49 -16.31
C SER A 51 4.10 11.81 -17.04
N ILE A 52 3.70 12.94 -16.42
CA ILE A 52 3.98 14.28 -16.95
C ILE A 52 5.49 14.54 -16.98
N LEU A 53 6.20 14.23 -15.90
CA LEU A 53 7.67 14.38 -15.84
C LEU A 53 8.37 13.53 -16.90
N ALA A 54 7.91 12.29 -17.13
CA ALA A 54 8.42 11.43 -18.18
C ALA A 54 8.19 12.03 -19.58
N ALA A 55 6.99 12.56 -19.84
CA ALA A 55 6.70 13.24 -21.11
C ALA A 55 7.61 14.45 -21.32
N ILE A 56 7.76 15.31 -20.31
CA ILE A 56 8.67 16.47 -20.36
C ILE A 56 10.09 16.01 -20.66
N ALA A 57 10.62 15.04 -19.91
CA ALA A 57 11.98 14.52 -20.08
C ALA A 57 12.23 13.96 -21.49
N ASN A 58 11.21 13.36 -22.12
CA ASN A 58 11.30 12.82 -23.48
C ASN A 58 11.24 13.90 -24.57
N THR A 59 10.73 15.10 -24.26
CA THR A 59 10.68 16.24 -25.21
C THR A 59 11.90 17.14 -25.15
N VAL A 60 12.64 17.14 -24.04
CA VAL A 60 13.87 17.93 -23.90
C VAL A 60 14.97 17.33 -24.78
N PRO A 61 15.59 18.12 -25.69
CA PRO A 61 16.69 17.65 -26.51
C PRO A 61 17.85 17.16 -25.63
N SER A 62 18.08 15.86 -25.63
CA SER A 62 19.13 15.19 -24.88
C SER A 62 20.05 14.46 -25.85
N LYS A 63 21.36 14.45 -25.58
CA LYS A 63 22.33 13.64 -26.34
C LYS A 63 22.10 12.13 -26.14
N SER A 64 21.30 11.76 -25.15
CA SER A 64 20.94 10.38 -24.84
C SER A 64 19.61 10.03 -25.48
N HIS A 65 19.56 8.93 -26.25
CA HIS A 65 18.32 8.35 -26.80
C HIS A 65 17.47 7.61 -25.74
N LYS A 66 17.66 7.92 -24.45
CA LYS A 66 16.94 7.27 -23.36
C LYS A 66 15.51 7.80 -23.30
N SER A 67 14.53 6.91 -23.52
CA SER A 67 13.14 7.19 -23.22
C SER A 67 12.87 6.95 -21.74
N TYR A 68 12.29 7.95 -21.07
CA TYR A 68 11.88 7.90 -19.68
C TYR A 68 10.40 7.49 -19.58
N LYS A 69 10.07 6.72 -18.54
CA LYS A 69 8.72 6.31 -18.17
C LYS A 69 8.42 6.77 -16.74
N ALA A 70 7.15 6.85 -16.36
CA ALA A 70 6.73 7.23 -15.00
C ALA A 70 7.47 6.43 -13.91
N ARG A 71 7.60 5.12 -14.11
CA ARG A 71 8.31 4.21 -13.21
C ARG A 71 9.80 4.56 -12.97
N ASP A 72 10.42 5.33 -13.85
CA ASP A 72 11.82 5.76 -13.67
C ASP A 72 11.94 6.89 -12.63
N PHE A 73 10.82 7.53 -12.27
CA PHE A 73 10.75 8.59 -11.26
C PHE A 73 10.19 8.08 -9.93
N ILE A 74 9.19 7.19 -9.96
CA ILE A 74 8.46 6.74 -8.75
C ILE A 74 8.70 5.27 -8.40
N GLY A 75 9.52 4.56 -9.17
CA GLY A 75 9.74 3.13 -8.99
C GLY A 75 8.67 2.27 -9.66
N LYS A 76 8.71 0.96 -9.38
CA LYS A 76 7.75 -0.01 -9.95
C LYS A 76 6.47 -0.02 -9.13
N GLU A 77 5.35 -0.24 -9.83
CA GLU A 77 4.08 -0.53 -9.18
C GLU A 77 4.23 -1.74 -8.24
N PRO A 78 3.73 -1.66 -7.00
CA PRO A 78 3.70 -2.81 -6.11
C PRO A 78 2.78 -3.88 -6.71
N GLN A 79 3.33 -5.07 -6.96
CA GLN A 79 2.62 -6.21 -7.54
C GLN A 79 2.40 -7.29 -6.47
N ARG A 80 1.21 -7.89 -6.48
CA ARG A 80 0.99 -9.20 -5.85
C ARG A 80 0.21 -10.13 -6.76
N GLU A 81 0.34 -11.42 -6.51
CA GLU A 81 -0.30 -12.47 -7.32
C GLU A 81 -1.83 -12.46 -7.25
N LYS A 82 -2.41 -11.94 -6.15
CA LYS A 82 -3.86 -11.82 -5.98
C LYS A 82 -4.18 -10.57 -5.18
N GLU A 83 -4.86 -9.58 -5.74
CA GLU A 83 -5.52 -8.55 -4.94
C GLU A 83 -6.62 -9.21 -4.10
N ARG A 84 -6.63 -8.94 -2.80
CA ARG A 84 -7.61 -9.45 -1.83
C ARG A 84 -7.97 -8.28 -0.93
N PRO A 85 -9.24 -7.86 -0.86
CA PRO A 85 -9.71 -6.94 0.15
C PRO A 85 -9.34 -7.41 1.56
N LEU A 86 -9.22 -6.48 2.50
CA LEU A 86 -8.94 -6.78 3.89
C LEU A 86 -10.02 -7.71 4.49
N GLU A 87 -11.25 -7.58 4.00
CA GLU A 87 -12.42 -8.39 4.35
C GLU A 87 -12.23 -9.85 3.95
N GLU A 88 -11.75 -10.11 2.73
CA GLU A 88 -11.46 -11.47 2.26
C GLU A 88 -10.29 -12.09 3.02
N LEU A 89 -9.24 -11.30 3.32
CA LEU A 89 -8.12 -11.76 4.15
C LEU A 89 -8.60 -12.11 5.56
N ALA A 90 -9.50 -11.31 6.12
CA ALA A 90 -10.02 -11.56 7.46
C ALA A 90 -10.89 -12.82 7.51
N GLU A 91 -11.72 -13.04 6.50
CA GLU A 91 -12.54 -14.24 6.38
C GLU A 91 -11.68 -15.51 6.21
N GLU A 92 -10.67 -15.48 5.33
CA GLU A 92 -9.75 -16.61 5.09
C GLU A 92 -8.95 -16.98 6.36
N LYS A 93 -8.64 -15.99 7.20
CA LYS A 93 -7.75 -16.13 8.36
C LYS A 93 -8.49 -16.22 9.69
N GLY A 94 -9.82 -16.25 9.66
CA GLY A 94 -10.66 -16.28 10.86
C GLY A 94 -10.48 -15.05 11.75
N ILE A 95 -10.08 -13.92 11.17
CA ILE A 95 -9.93 -12.65 11.87
C ILE A 95 -11.32 -12.02 11.96
N LYS A 96 -11.76 -11.69 13.17
CA LYS A 96 -12.97 -10.90 13.36
C LYS A 96 -12.63 -9.44 13.14
N LEU A 97 -13.05 -8.89 12.00
CA LEU A 97 -13.02 -7.44 11.80
C LEU A 97 -14.05 -6.82 12.77
N PRO A 98 -13.63 -5.89 13.64
CA PRO A 98 -14.54 -5.07 14.42
C PRO A 98 -15.57 -4.38 13.52
N LYS A 99 -16.84 -4.44 13.92
CA LYS A 99 -17.90 -3.63 13.29
C LYS A 99 -17.84 -2.22 13.86
N GLY A 100 -16.95 -1.38 13.35
CA GLY A 100 -16.84 -0.01 13.84
C GLY A 100 -15.74 0.78 13.16
N GLY A 101 -16.12 1.48 12.09
CA GLY A 101 -15.33 2.44 11.33
C GLY A 101 -16.16 2.91 10.15
#